data_AF-A0A397L6R4-F1
#
_entry.id   AF-A0A397L6R4-F1
#
_cell.length_a   1.000
_cell.length_b   1.000
_cell.length_c   1.000
_cell.angle_alpha   90.00
_cell.angle_beta   90.00
_cell.angle_gamma   90.00
#
_symmetry.space_group_name_H-M   'P 1'
#
loop_
_entity.id
_entity.type
_entity.pdbx_description
1 polymer ?
#
loop_
_entity_poly.entity_id
_entity_poly.type
_entity_poly.pdbx_seq_one_letter_code
_entity_poly.pdbx_strand_id
1 'polypeptide(L)'
;MIKHFLNLEWKQFFRSASFGKGLALKILMVFLALYFMVTFLAIGVALYPILKKAFPEDDPFIIVNNFIFYWIIADLLIRFFFQKLPVMTVKPLLTLPIKRSKVINYVLGKSSLSFFNFLPLFAIIPFGIVLLFNGYNSIEVLIWMLLLLLITQIINFLNFIVESLTAESEVSFLPLILVSGSLFALNYFEVVSFSYGLSNAIIATIKQPILMVVPMTLLAVLYWCNYKLLKSKLYLDNSLQSKTQEVKTSEMEWTRRFGDVAPFMQLDLKLIWRNKRPRSSVFILVIGLLYGLFFYPNPIYKDMAFMYGFIGVFVTGIFLINFGQFIPAWDSGYYKLLMSQNIKYQDYLRSKYVLMAMSVVILFVLSIPYVYFGWKILLAHFAAAIYNIGVNTHVILFAGSFNRKKIDLNQRAAFNYQGTGAVQWLLGIPLMLLPIGIFSIFHFLINFEAGIASLVLCGILGIVFHQKLMVFITSKYLDSKHKMISAFSQDN
;
A
#
# COMPACT_ATOMS: atom_id res chain seq x y z
N MET A 1 -6.72 33.20 -9.33
CA MET A 1 -6.09 32.00 -9.96
C MET A 1 -6.20 30.76 -9.09
N ILE A 2 -5.76 30.75 -7.82
CA ILE A 2 -5.94 29.59 -6.91
C ILE A 2 -7.42 29.17 -6.78
N LYS A 3 -8.32 30.14 -6.57
CA LYS A 3 -9.79 29.90 -6.58
C LYS A 3 -10.29 29.24 -7.87
N HIS A 4 -9.67 29.55 -9.01
CA HIS A 4 -10.05 28.97 -10.30
C HIS A 4 -9.58 27.51 -10.42
N PHE A 5 -8.36 27.20 -9.96
CA PHE A 5 -7.89 25.82 -9.89
C PHE A 5 -8.76 24.95 -8.97
N LEU A 6 -9.16 25.47 -7.81
CA LEU A 6 -10.09 24.77 -6.91
C LEU A 6 -11.43 24.49 -7.60
N ASN A 7 -11.97 25.45 -8.37
CA ASN A 7 -13.20 25.25 -9.13
C ASN A 7 -13.06 24.16 -10.21
N LEU A 8 -11.94 24.14 -10.94
CA LEU A 8 -11.66 23.10 -11.93
C LEU A 8 -11.60 21.70 -11.30
N GLU A 9 -11.04 21.56 -10.10
CA GLU A 9 -11.02 20.29 -9.38
C GLU A 9 -12.41 19.82 -8.96
N TRP A 10 -13.25 20.71 -8.43
CA TRP A 10 -14.63 20.39 -8.13
C TRP A 10 -15.39 19.93 -9.38
N LYS A 11 -15.20 20.63 -10.51
CA LYS A 11 -15.77 20.21 -11.79
C LYS A 11 -15.24 18.86 -12.25
N GLN A 12 -13.93 18.58 -12.11
CA GLN A 12 -13.34 17.28 -12.45
C GLN A 12 -13.93 16.16 -11.58
N PHE A 13 -14.08 16.40 -10.28
CA PHE A 13 -14.64 15.43 -9.34
C PHE A 13 -16.06 15.02 -9.74
N PHE A 14 -16.94 16.01 -9.95
CA PHE A 14 -18.34 15.77 -10.32
C PHE A 14 -18.53 15.23 -11.75
N ARG A 15 -17.66 15.60 -12.70
CA ARG A 15 -17.75 15.15 -14.10
C ARG A 15 -16.99 13.85 -14.38
N SER A 16 -16.29 13.29 -13.40
CA SER A 16 -15.59 12.02 -13.58
C SER A 16 -16.57 10.88 -13.90
N ALA A 17 -16.26 10.06 -14.90
CA ALA A 17 -17.06 8.89 -15.25
C ALA A 17 -17.19 7.87 -14.09
N SER A 18 -16.26 7.95 -13.13
CA SER A 18 -16.27 7.19 -11.88
C SER A 18 -17.20 7.75 -10.79
N PHE A 19 -17.77 8.95 -10.96
CA PHE A 19 -18.53 9.63 -9.90
C PHE A 19 -19.71 8.77 -9.41
N GLY A 20 -20.46 8.15 -10.32
CA GLY A 20 -21.57 7.25 -10.00
C GLY A 20 -21.17 5.81 -9.66
N LYS A 21 -20.04 5.30 -10.17
CA LYS A 21 -19.60 3.90 -9.99
C LYS A 21 -18.76 3.66 -8.71
N GLY A 22 -18.42 4.72 -7.98
CA GLY A 22 -17.55 4.67 -6.80
C GLY A 22 -18.18 5.18 -5.50
N LEU A 23 -19.51 5.30 -5.42
CA LEU A 23 -20.19 5.89 -4.26
C LEU A 23 -19.85 5.17 -2.95
N ALA A 24 -19.89 3.84 -2.93
CA ALA A 24 -19.52 3.04 -1.74
C ALA A 24 -18.06 3.29 -1.30
N LEU A 25 -17.13 3.38 -2.24
CA LEU A 25 -15.73 3.70 -1.94
C LEU A 25 -15.60 5.11 -1.36
N LYS A 26 -16.33 6.09 -1.90
CA LYS A 26 -16.33 7.46 -1.38
C LYS A 26 -16.92 7.55 0.02
N ILE A 27 -18.03 6.85 0.27
CA ILE A 27 -18.65 6.75 1.60
C ILE A 27 -17.65 6.13 2.58
N LEU A 28 -16.97 5.04 2.20
CA LEU A 28 -15.93 4.41 3.00
C LEU A 28 -14.77 5.38 3.30
N MET A 29 -14.31 6.16 2.32
CA MET A 29 -13.25 7.15 2.52
C MET A 29 -13.67 8.25 3.50
N VAL A 30 -14.91 8.76 3.40
CA VAL A 30 -15.44 9.76 4.34
C VAL A 30 -15.58 9.17 5.73
N PHE A 31 -16.12 7.96 5.86
CA PHE A 31 -16.23 7.26 7.13
C PHE A 31 -14.86 7.06 7.78
N LEU A 32 -13.87 6.59 7.02
CA LEU A 32 -12.51 6.39 7.51
C LEU A 32 -11.86 7.72 7.95
N ALA A 33 -12.08 8.80 7.20
CA ALA A 33 -11.59 10.13 7.58
C ALA A 33 -12.23 10.61 8.89
N LEU A 34 -13.56 10.47 9.04
CA LEU A 34 -14.27 10.82 10.27
C LEU A 34 -13.83 9.96 11.45
N TYR A 35 -13.67 8.65 11.24
CA TYR A 35 -13.14 7.73 12.25
C TYR A 35 -11.80 8.22 12.79
N PHE A 36 -10.82 8.50 11.91
CA PHE A 36 -9.52 9.00 12.35
C PHE A 36 -9.59 10.37 13.02
N MET A 37 -10.45 11.29 12.55
CA MET A 37 -10.65 12.59 13.21
C MET A 37 -11.16 12.42 14.64
N VAL A 38 -12.16 11.55 14.85
CA VAL A 38 -12.71 11.25 16.18
C VAL A 38 -11.66 10.56 17.05
N THR A 39 -10.90 9.60 16.51
CA THR A 39 -9.82 8.93 17.25
C THR A 39 -8.73 9.90 17.70
N PHE A 40 -8.27 10.80 16.81
CA PHE A 40 -7.26 11.80 17.17
C PHE A 40 -7.79 12.80 18.20
N LEU A 41 -9.05 13.20 18.08
CA LEU A 41 -9.73 14.03 19.08
C LEU A 41 -9.80 13.34 20.45
N ALA A 42 -10.24 12.08 20.47
CA ALA A 42 -10.31 11.29 21.69
C ALA A 42 -8.92 11.11 22.31
N ILE A 43 -7.89 10.83 21.50
CA ILE A 43 -6.50 10.76 21.97
C ILE A 43 -6.06 12.11 22.55
N GLY A 44 -6.29 13.23 21.85
CA GLY A 44 -5.90 14.55 22.33
C GLY A 44 -6.47 14.88 23.70
N VAL A 45 -7.74 14.56 23.95
CA VAL A 45 -8.38 14.76 25.26
C VAL A 45 -7.89 13.76 26.31
N ALA A 46 -7.79 12.48 25.95
CA ALA A 46 -7.46 11.40 26.88
C ALA A 46 -5.96 11.30 27.21
N LEU A 47 -5.08 11.91 26.41
CA LEU A 47 -3.64 11.77 26.57
C LEU A 47 -3.15 12.26 27.93
N TYR A 48 -3.65 13.41 28.41
CA TYR A 48 -3.28 13.94 29.72
C TYR A 48 -3.63 13.01 30.89
N PRO A 49 -4.90 12.56 31.08
CA PRO A 49 -5.23 11.66 32.17
C PRO A 49 -4.57 10.28 32.03
N ILE A 50 -4.36 9.77 30.81
CA ILE A 50 -3.61 8.52 30.58
C ILE A 50 -2.17 8.66 31.08
N LEU A 51 -1.49 9.75 30.72
CA LEU A 51 -0.11 9.99 31.14
C LEU A 51 -0.01 10.22 32.64
N LYS A 52 -0.92 10.99 33.23
CA LYS A 52 -0.92 11.20 34.69
C LYS A 52 -1.17 9.91 35.47
N LYS A 53 -1.94 8.97 34.91
CA LYS A 53 -2.15 7.65 35.51
C LYS A 53 -0.96 6.71 35.33
N ALA A 54 -0.32 6.74 34.16
CA ALA A 54 0.82 5.88 33.85
C ALA A 54 2.13 6.34 34.53
N PHE A 55 2.30 7.66 34.65
CA PHE A 55 3.46 8.31 35.24
C PHE A 55 2.99 9.36 36.26
N PRO A 56 2.60 8.95 37.48
CA PRO A 56 2.02 9.84 38.47
C PRO A 56 2.95 10.97 38.92
N GLU A 57 4.25 10.69 38.98
CA GLU A 57 5.27 11.60 39.51
C GLU A 57 5.84 12.56 38.45
N ASP A 58 5.62 12.27 37.17
CA ASP A 58 6.18 13.05 36.07
C ASP A 58 5.16 14.07 35.53
N ASP A 59 5.67 15.14 34.90
CA ASP A 59 4.86 16.14 34.21
C ASP A 59 4.37 15.57 32.85
N PRO A 60 3.04 15.40 32.65
CA PRO A 60 2.48 14.94 31.37
C PRO A 60 2.94 15.76 30.16
N PHE A 61 3.18 17.07 30.33
CA PHE A 61 3.62 17.94 29.25
C PHE A 61 5.04 17.60 28.78
N ILE A 62 5.95 17.28 29.71
CA ILE A 62 7.31 16.85 29.39
C ILE A 62 7.28 15.47 28.74
N ILE A 63 6.49 14.54 29.27
CA ILE A 63 6.39 13.18 28.74
C ILE A 63 5.89 13.18 27.30
N VAL A 64 4.84 13.96 26.99
CA VAL A 64 4.35 14.07 25.60
C VAL A 64 5.46 14.49 24.65
N ASN A 65 6.34 15.41 25.07
CA ASN A 65 7.43 15.89 24.22
C ASN A 65 8.46 14.80 23.87
N ASN A 66 8.67 13.82 24.76
CA ASN A 66 9.51 12.66 24.45
C ASN A 66 8.87 11.79 23.34
N PHE A 67 7.54 11.67 23.32
CA PHE A 67 6.82 10.89 22.33
C PHE A 67 6.76 11.53 20.94
N ILE A 68 7.04 12.83 20.80
CA ILE A 68 7.02 13.53 19.52
C ILE A 68 8.03 12.92 18.53
N PHE A 69 9.17 12.40 18.99
CA PHE A 69 10.14 11.73 18.11
C PHE A 69 9.52 10.52 17.39
N TYR A 70 8.82 9.66 18.14
CA TYR A 70 8.13 8.51 17.57
C TYR A 70 6.98 8.94 16.66
N TRP A 71 6.27 10.01 17.01
CA TRP A 71 5.27 10.61 16.13
C TRP A 71 5.90 11.03 14.80
N ILE A 72 6.99 11.81 14.80
CA ILE A 72 7.65 12.27 13.56
C ILE A 72 7.99 11.10 12.64
N ILE A 73 8.55 10.02 13.18
CA ILE A 73 8.89 8.81 12.42
C ILE A 73 7.63 8.16 11.83
N ALA A 74 6.61 7.95 12.67
CA ALA A 74 5.36 7.31 12.24
C ALA A 74 4.62 8.14 11.19
N ASP A 75 4.52 9.45 11.38
CA ASP A 75 3.86 10.38 10.45
C ASP A 75 4.60 10.45 9.11
N LEU A 76 5.94 10.49 9.13
CA LEU A 76 6.74 10.45 7.90
C LEU A 76 6.53 9.14 7.13
N LEU A 77 6.54 8.00 7.81
CA LEU A 77 6.29 6.69 7.18
C LEU A 77 4.88 6.62 6.59
N ILE A 78 3.85 7.01 7.34
CA ILE A 78 2.46 7.02 6.87
C ILE A 78 2.32 7.95 5.66
N ARG A 79 2.85 9.18 5.71
CA ARG A 79 2.77 10.11 4.59
C ARG A 79 3.50 9.61 3.36
N PHE A 80 4.64 8.95 3.50
CA PHE A 80 5.36 8.42 2.36
C PHE A 80 4.53 7.41 1.57
N PHE A 81 3.75 6.59 2.26
CA PHE A 81 2.89 5.61 1.60
C PHE A 81 1.58 6.19 1.06
N PHE A 82 0.95 7.10 1.81
CA PHE A 82 -0.41 7.54 1.51
C PHE A 82 -0.52 8.96 0.91
N GLN A 83 0.50 9.80 1.06
CA GLN A 83 0.49 11.19 0.61
C GLN A 83 1.48 11.42 -0.53
N LYS A 84 0.98 11.44 -1.77
CA LYS A 84 1.78 11.71 -2.99
C LYS A 84 1.48 13.10 -3.57
N LEU A 85 2.46 13.69 -4.25
CA LEU A 85 2.25 14.94 -4.97
C LEU A 85 1.36 14.71 -6.21
N PRO A 86 0.34 15.54 -6.44
CA PRO A 86 -0.55 15.42 -7.60
C PRO A 86 0.09 15.99 -8.88
N VAL A 87 1.28 15.51 -9.25
CA VAL A 87 2.04 16.03 -10.41
C VAL A 87 1.28 15.76 -11.72
N MET A 88 0.65 14.60 -11.85
CA MET A 88 -0.05 14.17 -13.07
C MET A 88 -1.30 15.01 -13.35
N THR A 89 -2.04 15.43 -12.33
CA THR A 89 -3.24 16.28 -12.52
C THR A 89 -2.88 17.70 -12.95
N VAL A 90 -1.61 18.09 -12.79
CA VAL A 90 -1.14 19.45 -12.99
C VAL A 90 -0.39 19.59 -14.32
N LYS A 91 0.06 18.48 -14.93
CA LYS A 91 0.66 18.45 -16.28
C LYS A 91 -0.20 19.13 -17.35
N PRO A 92 -1.54 18.95 -17.42
CA PRO A 92 -2.37 19.65 -18.39
C PRO A 92 -2.33 21.18 -18.24
N LEU A 93 -1.98 21.71 -17.07
CA LEU A 93 -1.84 23.15 -16.86
C LEU A 93 -0.54 23.70 -17.50
N LEU A 94 0.42 22.84 -17.83
CA LEU A 94 1.68 23.24 -18.47
C LEU A 94 1.51 23.58 -19.96
N THR A 95 0.43 23.14 -20.60
CA THR A 95 0.09 23.50 -21.99
C THR A 95 -0.68 24.83 -22.08
N LEU A 96 -1.16 25.34 -20.94
CA LEU A 96 -1.82 26.63 -20.83
C LEU A 96 -0.78 27.75 -20.64
N PRO A 97 -1.10 29.02 -20.99
CA PRO A 97 -0.21 30.17 -20.80
C PRO A 97 -0.10 30.60 -19.32
N ILE A 98 0.18 29.66 -18.42
CA ILE A 98 0.34 29.86 -16.98
C ILE A 98 1.82 29.70 -16.63
N LYS A 99 2.39 30.68 -15.92
CA LYS A 99 3.77 30.60 -15.44
C LYS A 99 3.96 29.36 -14.57
N ARG A 100 4.97 28.54 -14.89
CA ARG A 100 5.28 27.29 -14.16
C ARG A 100 5.48 27.51 -12.65
N SER A 101 6.06 28.64 -12.25
CA SER A 101 6.21 29.00 -10.83
C SER A 101 4.87 29.03 -10.08
N LYS A 102 3.80 29.53 -10.73
CA LYS A 102 2.45 29.57 -10.14
C LYS A 102 1.87 28.17 -10.00
N VAL A 103 2.13 27.31 -10.98
CA VAL A 103 1.72 25.90 -10.99
C VAL A 103 2.41 25.14 -9.85
N ILE A 104 3.71 25.34 -9.66
CA ILE A 104 4.48 24.72 -8.56
C ILE A 104 3.96 25.20 -7.20
N ASN A 105 3.78 26.52 -7.03
CA ASN A 105 3.28 27.09 -5.77
C ASN A 105 1.85 26.62 -5.46
N TYR A 106 1.02 26.41 -6.48
CA TYR A 106 -0.30 25.80 -6.32
C TYR A 106 -0.19 24.37 -5.77
N VAL A 107 0.70 23.54 -6.34
CA VAL A 107 0.92 22.16 -5.88
C VAL A 107 1.42 22.12 -4.43
N LEU A 108 2.43 22.93 -4.11
CA LEU A 108 2.98 22.99 -2.75
C LEU A 108 1.96 23.53 -1.74
N GLY A 109 1.25 24.62 -2.08
CA GLY A 109 0.22 25.18 -1.22
C GLY A 109 -0.96 24.22 -0.99
N LYS A 110 -1.39 23.50 -2.04
CA LYS A 110 -2.40 22.44 -1.91
C LYS A 110 -1.94 21.34 -0.96
N SER A 111 -0.66 20.99 -1.01
CA SER A 111 -0.11 19.96 -0.14
C SER A 111 -0.13 20.35 1.33
N SER A 112 0.11 21.63 1.66
CA SER A 112 0.01 22.15 3.03
C SER A 112 -1.41 22.06 3.59
N LEU A 113 -2.44 22.09 2.73
CA LEU A 113 -3.86 21.94 3.09
C LEU A 113 -4.38 20.51 2.92
N SER A 114 -3.51 19.50 2.91
CA SER A 114 -3.92 18.10 2.84
C SER A 114 -4.55 17.61 4.15
N PHE A 115 -5.40 16.58 4.04
CA PHE A 115 -6.00 15.91 5.21
C PHE A 115 -4.93 15.48 6.24
N PHE A 116 -3.77 15.02 5.78
CA PHE A 116 -2.66 14.61 6.66
C PHE A 116 -2.10 15.76 7.49
N ASN A 117 -2.20 17.03 7.06
CA ASN A 117 -1.78 18.17 7.88
C ASN A 117 -2.86 18.62 8.87
N PHE A 118 -4.13 18.38 8.55
CA PHE A 118 -5.25 18.66 9.45
C PHE A 118 -5.42 17.59 10.53
N LEU A 119 -5.14 16.32 10.22
CA LEU A 119 -5.36 15.21 11.13
C LEU A 119 -4.62 15.36 12.49
N PRO A 120 -3.31 15.68 12.53
CA PRO A 120 -2.59 15.98 13.77
C PRO A 120 -3.24 17.06 14.64
N LEU A 121 -3.89 18.06 14.03
CA LEU A 121 -4.52 19.16 14.78
C LEU A 121 -5.66 18.67 15.67
N PHE A 122 -6.33 17.58 15.29
CA PHE A 122 -7.34 16.95 16.13
C PHE A 122 -6.75 16.32 17.39
N ALA A 123 -5.45 16.05 17.48
CA ALA A 123 -4.81 15.66 18.74
C ALA A 123 -4.14 16.86 19.45
N ILE A 124 -3.43 17.70 18.69
CA ILE A 124 -2.65 18.84 19.22
C ILE A 124 -3.56 19.86 19.91
N ILE A 125 -4.65 20.29 19.26
CA ILE A 125 -5.50 21.36 19.78
C ILE A 125 -6.26 20.89 21.02
N PRO A 126 -6.95 19.72 21.04
CA PRO A 126 -7.62 19.27 22.25
C PRO A 126 -6.66 19.01 23.40
N PHE A 127 -5.47 18.45 23.16
CA PHE A 127 -4.47 18.28 24.21
C PHE A 127 -3.99 19.62 24.77
N GLY A 128 -3.71 20.59 23.91
CA GLY A 128 -3.37 21.96 24.32
C GLY A 128 -4.47 22.58 25.20
N ILE A 129 -5.74 22.42 24.81
CA ILE A 129 -6.88 22.89 25.62
C ILE A 129 -6.92 22.20 26.99
N VAL A 130 -6.68 20.88 27.04
CA VAL A 130 -6.62 20.14 28.31
C VAL A 130 -5.48 20.63 29.19
N LEU A 131 -4.30 20.94 28.64
CA LEU A 131 -3.21 21.56 29.41
C LEU A 131 -3.63 22.91 30.01
N LEU A 132 -4.30 23.76 29.24
CA LEU A 132 -4.81 25.05 29.75
C LEU A 132 -5.77 24.85 30.94
N PHE A 133 -6.68 23.88 30.86
CA PHE A 133 -7.58 23.56 31.97
C PHE A 133 -6.87 23.01 33.21
N ASN A 134 -5.70 22.39 33.05
CA ASN A 134 -4.88 21.87 34.15
C ASN A 134 -3.87 22.89 34.70
N GLY A 135 -3.98 24.18 34.32
CA GLY A 135 -3.19 25.25 34.92
C GLY A 135 -1.82 25.50 34.29
N TYR A 136 -1.54 24.92 33.12
CA TYR A 136 -0.31 25.23 32.37
C TYR A 136 -0.33 26.66 31.81
N ASN A 137 0.84 27.26 31.63
CA ASN A 137 0.97 28.62 31.12
C ASN A 137 0.41 28.74 29.69
N SER A 138 -0.52 29.68 29.48
CA SER A 138 -1.20 29.84 28.20
C SER A 138 -0.28 30.19 27.02
N ILE A 139 0.77 30.98 27.27
CA ILE A 139 1.72 31.38 26.24
C ILE A 139 2.56 30.17 25.83
N GLU A 140 3.05 29.40 26.80
CA GLU A 140 3.84 28.19 26.56
C GLU A 140 3.06 27.15 25.75
N VAL A 141 1.79 26.93 26.10
CA VAL A 141 0.91 25.99 25.38
C VAL A 141 0.63 26.47 23.95
N LEU A 142 0.39 27.77 23.73
CA LEU A 142 0.19 28.34 22.39
C LEU A 142 1.44 28.18 21.51
N ILE A 143 2.62 28.45 22.06
CA ILE A 143 3.90 28.26 21.35
C ILE A 143 4.11 26.79 21.02
N TRP A 144 3.81 25.89 21.96
CA TRP A 144 3.90 24.45 21.74
C TRP A 144 2.97 23.98 20.60
N MET A 145 1.72 24.44 20.57
CA MET A 145 0.79 24.11 19.48
C MET A 145 1.29 24.64 18.13
N LEU A 146 1.82 25.88 18.09
CA LEU A 146 2.39 26.46 16.88
C LEU A 146 3.63 25.69 16.40
N LEU A 147 4.49 25.27 17.32
CA LEU A 147 5.67 24.47 17.02
C LEU A 147 5.28 23.10 16.44
N LEU A 148 4.27 22.43 16.99
CA LEU A 148 3.79 21.17 16.44
C LEU A 148 3.11 21.31 15.08
N LEU A 149 2.41 22.43 14.83
CA LEU A 149 1.91 22.77 13.49
C LEU A 149 3.08 22.90 12.50
N LEU A 150 4.16 23.60 12.88
CA LEU A 150 5.35 23.76 12.04
C LEU A 150 6.05 22.42 11.79
N ILE A 151 6.21 21.58 12.82
CA ILE A 151 6.75 20.22 12.68
C ILE A 151 5.91 19.41 11.68
N THR A 152 4.58 19.48 11.76
CA THR A 152 3.68 18.81 10.82
C THR A 152 3.93 19.25 9.37
N GLN A 153 4.12 20.55 9.14
CA GLN A 153 4.44 21.08 7.80
C GLN A 153 5.87 20.72 7.35
N ILE A 154 6.84 20.66 8.26
CA ILE A 154 8.20 20.19 7.99
C ILE A 154 8.15 18.74 7.49
N ILE A 155 7.43 17.85 8.19
CA ILE A 155 7.27 16.44 7.79
C ILE A 155 6.61 16.35 6.41
N ASN A 156 5.57 17.16 6.15
CA ASN A 156 4.91 17.21 4.84
C ASN A 156 5.88 17.52 3.69
N PHE A 157 6.71 18.55 3.81
CA PHE A 157 7.67 18.90 2.76
C PHE A 157 8.87 17.95 2.70
N LEU A 158 9.33 17.43 3.84
CA LEU A 158 10.36 16.41 3.89
C LEU A 158 9.91 15.15 3.15
N ASN A 159 8.67 14.70 3.38
CA ASN A 159 8.07 13.56 2.71
C ASN A 159 8.16 13.67 1.18
N PHE A 160 7.83 14.84 0.62
CA PHE A 160 7.88 15.03 -0.83
C PHE A 160 9.29 15.10 -1.41
N ILE A 161 10.28 15.55 -0.64
CA ILE A 161 11.67 15.46 -1.05
C ILE A 161 12.09 13.99 -1.11
N VAL A 162 11.80 13.22 -0.06
CA VAL A 162 12.10 11.78 -0.03
C VAL A 162 11.39 11.05 -1.17
N GLU A 163 10.10 11.30 -1.37
CA GLU A 163 9.31 10.72 -2.47
C GLU A 163 9.93 11.07 -3.83
N SER A 164 10.26 12.34 -4.07
CA SER A 164 10.83 12.81 -5.32
C SER A 164 12.22 12.20 -5.59
N LEU A 165 13.10 12.15 -4.59
CA LEU A 165 14.44 11.55 -4.73
C LEU A 165 14.37 10.06 -4.97
N THR A 166 13.42 9.38 -4.32
CA THR A 166 13.27 7.95 -4.43
C THR A 166 12.36 7.53 -5.59
N ALA A 167 11.68 8.45 -6.29
CA ALA A 167 10.72 8.22 -7.40
C ALA A 167 11.28 7.45 -8.61
N GLU A 168 12.60 7.36 -8.75
CA GLU A 168 13.24 6.59 -9.83
C GLU A 168 13.51 5.12 -9.46
N SER A 169 13.87 4.83 -8.20
CA SER A 169 14.30 3.48 -7.75
C SER A 169 13.13 2.51 -7.47
N GLU A 170 13.18 1.27 -7.94
CA GLU A 170 12.11 0.28 -7.69
C GLU A 170 11.87 -0.04 -6.20
N VAL A 171 12.88 0.17 -5.36
CA VAL A 171 12.89 -0.07 -3.91
C VAL A 171 12.89 1.23 -3.10
N SER A 172 12.19 2.25 -3.59
CA SER A 172 12.17 3.61 -3.03
C SER A 172 11.83 3.72 -1.54
N PHE A 173 11.03 2.78 -1.03
CA PHE A 173 10.61 2.75 0.37
C PHE A 173 11.70 2.18 1.29
N LEU A 174 12.61 1.37 0.75
CA LEU A 174 13.60 0.63 1.54
C LEU A 174 14.59 1.57 2.24
N PRO A 175 15.17 2.59 1.58
CA PRO A 175 16.02 3.57 2.27
C PRO A 175 15.29 4.30 3.39
N LEU A 176 14.02 4.67 3.19
CA LEU A 176 13.24 5.33 4.23
C LEU A 176 12.99 4.39 5.42
N ILE A 177 12.57 3.14 5.17
CA ILE A 177 12.36 2.15 6.23
C ILE A 177 13.68 1.87 6.96
N LEU A 178 14.80 1.73 6.26
CA LEU A 178 16.09 1.49 6.86
C LEU A 178 16.54 2.67 7.73
N VAL A 179 16.42 3.91 7.24
CA VAL A 179 16.80 5.10 8.01
C VAL A 179 15.88 5.28 9.21
N SER A 180 14.56 5.26 9.01
CA SER A 180 13.58 5.40 10.10
C SER A 180 13.68 4.26 11.12
N GLY A 181 13.86 3.03 10.66
CA GLY A 181 14.06 1.85 11.51
C GLY A 181 15.37 1.90 12.28
N SER A 182 16.46 2.39 11.65
CA SER A 182 17.74 2.59 12.34
C SER A 182 17.66 3.68 13.39
N LEU A 183 17.03 4.82 13.08
CA LEU A 183 16.81 5.89 14.06
C LEU A 183 15.96 5.41 15.24
N PHE A 184 14.90 4.64 14.96
CA PHE A 184 14.09 4.01 15.99
C PHE A 184 14.92 3.04 16.84
N ALA A 185 15.69 2.14 16.22
CA ALA A 185 16.52 1.16 16.92
C ALA A 185 17.61 1.83 17.78
N LEU A 186 18.31 2.83 17.23
CA LEU A 186 19.33 3.59 17.98
C LEU A 186 18.74 4.28 19.21
N ASN A 187 17.51 4.80 19.11
CA ASN A 187 16.81 5.37 20.26
C ASN A 187 16.32 4.30 21.24
N TYR A 188 15.74 3.21 20.73
CA TYR A 188 15.16 2.12 21.52
C TYR A 188 16.21 1.35 22.32
N PHE A 189 17.37 1.08 21.73
CA PHE A 189 18.52 0.47 22.39
C PHE A 189 19.38 1.48 23.14
N GLU A 190 18.91 2.73 23.30
CA GLU A 190 19.56 3.80 24.05
C GLU A 190 21.00 4.14 23.61
N VAL A 191 21.37 3.74 22.39
CA VAL A 191 22.66 4.09 21.78
C VAL A 191 22.76 5.60 21.55
N VAL A 192 21.64 6.23 21.16
CA VAL A 192 21.50 7.69 21.03
C VAL A 192 20.10 8.12 21.49
N SER A 193 20.02 9.03 22.47
CA SER A 193 18.74 9.50 23.06
C SER A 193 18.06 10.59 22.21
N PHE A 194 17.67 10.27 20.97
CA PHE A 194 17.01 11.21 20.06
C PHE A 194 15.70 11.79 20.62
N SER A 195 14.90 10.95 21.29
CA SER A 195 13.63 11.35 21.94
C SER A 195 13.86 12.44 23.00
N TYR A 196 14.84 12.23 23.87
CA TYR A 196 15.22 13.20 24.90
C TYR A 196 15.80 14.48 24.31
N GLY A 197 16.69 14.37 23.32
CA GLY A 197 17.28 15.52 22.63
C GLY A 197 16.23 16.40 21.93
N LEU A 198 15.26 15.77 21.25
CA LEU A 198 14.15 16.48 20.61
C LEU A 198 13.23 17.13 21.64
N SER A 199 12.88 16.42 22.72
CA SER A 199 12.06 16.94 23.81
C SER A 199 12.69 18.19 24.44
N ASN A 200 13.99 18.15 24.72
CA ASN A 200 14.73 19.31 25.23
C ASN A 200 14.74 20.48 24.25
N ALA A 201 14.91 20.23 22.94
CA ALA A 201 14.85 21.29 21.94
C ALA A 201 13.45 21.93 21.86
N ILE A 202 12.39 21.14 22.01
CA ILE A 202 11.01 21.61 22.06
C ILE A 202 10.79 22.46 23.31
N ILE A 203 11.17 21.97 24.49
CA ILE A 203 11.04 22.70 25.76
C ILE A 203 11.87 23.99 25.74
N ALA A 204 13.08 23.97 25.19
CA ALA A 204 13.90 25.17 25.01
C ALA A 204 13.20 26.20 24.14
N THR A 205 12.55 25.76 23.05
CA THR A 205 11.80 26.65 22.15
C THR A 205 10.57 27.26 22.81
N ILE A 206 9.90 26.51 23.69
CA ILE A 206 8.76 26.99 24.46
C ILE A 206 9.20 28.07 25.45
N LYS A 207 10.30 27.82 26.18
CA LYS A 207 10.86 28.77 27.16
C LYS A 207 11.50 30.00 26.52
N GLN A 208 12.06 29.85 25.32
CA GLN A 208 12.70 30.92 24.55
C GLN A 208 12.06 31.00 23.15
N PRO A 209 10.97 31.77 22.99
CA PRO A 209 10.19 31.82 21.75
C PRO A 209 10.99 32.25 20.52
N ILE A 210 12.12 32.96 20.69
CA ILE A 210 13.02 33.34 19.60
C ILE A 210 13.59 32.12 18.84
N LEU A 211 13.74 30.97 19.51
CA LEU A 211 14.22 29.73 18.89
C LEU A 211 13.23 29.17 17.85
N MET A 212 11.99 29.68 17.82
CA MET A 212 10.99 29.37 16.78
C MET A 212 11.48 29.71 15.36
N VAL A 213 12.47 30.62 15.24
CA VAL A 213 13.14 30.91 13.96
C VAL A 213 13.75 29.66 13.35
N VAL A 214 14.29 28.73 14.15
CA VAL A 214 14.96 27.51 13.65
C VAL A 214 14.00 26.62 12.83
N PRO A 215 12.86 26.13 13.37
CA PRO A 215 11.91 25.35 12.59
C PRO A 215 11.26 26.15 11.45
N MET A 216 11.07 27.47 11.59
CA MET A 216 10.59 28.31 10.49
C MET A 216 11.58 28.37 9.32
N THR A 217 12.88 28.55 9.59
CA THR A 217 13.93 28.52 8.58
C THR A 217 14.03 27.15 7.93
N LEU A 218 13.97 26.07 8.71
CA LEU A 218 13.96 24.70 8.18
C LEU A 218 12.78 24.49 7.22
N LEU A 219 11.58 24.93 7.61
CA LEU A 219 10.38 24.85 6.78
C LEU A 219 10.57 25.60 5.45
N ALA A 220 11.12 26.82 5.49
CA ALA A 220 11.39 27.62 4.31
C ALA A 220 12.41 26.97 3.37
N VAL A 221 13.49 26.38 3.93
CA VAL A 221 14.48 25.62 3.17
C VAL A 221 13.85 24.40 2.49
N LEU A 222 13.05 23.63 3.21
CA LEU A 222 12.36 22.46 2.66
C LEU A 222 11.36 22.84 1.56
N TYR A 223 10.64 23.96 1.73
CA TYR A 223 9.77 24.51 0.70
C TYR A 223 10.56 24.88 -0.57
N TRP A 224 11.69 25.59 -0.40
CA TRP A 224 12.55 25.98 -1.51
C TRP A 224 13.16 24.78 -2.23
N CYS A 225 13.65 23.78 -1.49
CA CYS A 225 14.14 22.52 -2.06
C CYS A 225 13.08 21.81 -2.89
N ASN A 226 11.84 21.70 -2.37
CA ASN A 226 10.72 21.14 -3.12
C ASN A 226 10.40 21.94 -4.39
N TYR A 227 10.39 23.28 -4.29
CA TYR A 227 10.18 24.15 -5.44
C TYR A 227 11.22 23.91 -6.53
N LYS A 228 12.51 23.83 -6.17
CA LYS A 228 13.61 23.55 -7.10
C LYS A 228 13.47 22.17 -7.75
N LEU A 229 13.17 21.14 -6.95
CA LEU A 229 12.95 19.77 -7.43
C LEU A 229 11.79 19.72 -8.42
N LEU A 230 10.64 20.29 -8.08
CA LEU A 230 9.47 20.32 -8.97
C LEU A 230 9.72 21.11 -10.24
N LYS A 231 10.42 22.25 -10.15
CA LYS A 231 10.78 23.05 -11.32
C LYS A 231 11.62 22.26 -12.33
N SER A 232 12.54 21.41 -11.85
CA SER A 232 13.37 20.56 -12.70
C SER A 232 12.60 19.39 -13.35
N LYS A 233 11.49 18.95 -12.74
CA LYS A 233 10.74 17.76 -13.17
C LYS A 233 9.50 18.07 -14.00
N LEU A 234 8.89 19.25 -13.85
CA LEU A 234 7.70 19.71 -14.58
C LEU A 234 8.03 20.22 -16.00
N TYR A 235 8.54 19.31 -16.84
CA TYR A 235 8.67 19.49 -18.29
C TYR A 235 7.77 18.49 -18.99
N LEU A 236 7.12 18.90 -20.09
CA LEU A 236 6.35 18.01 -20.96
C LEU A 236 7.27 16.91 -21.54
N ASP A 237 8.52 17.29 -21.84
CA ASP A 237 9.51 16.44 -22.51
C ASP A 237 10.21 15.43 -21.58
N ASN A 238 10.18 15.64 -20.25
CA ASN A 238 10.72 14.64 -19.31
C ASN A 238 9.94 13.31 -19.35
N SER A 239 8.68 13.31 -19.82
CA SER A 239 7.94 12.06 -20.10
C SER A 239 8.22 11.47 -21.49
N LEU A 240 8.85 12.22 -22.39
CA LEU A 240 9.17 11.81 -23.76
C LEU A 240 10.62 11.33 -23.91
N GLN A 241 11.50 11.61 -22.95
CA GLN A 241 12.80 10.95 -22.87
C GLN A 241 12.62 9.47 -22.56
N SER A 242 12.49 8.67 -23.62
CA SER A 242 12.68 7.22 -23.52
C SER A 242 14.11 6.99 -23.04
N LYS A 243 14.28 6.55 -21.79
CA LYS A 243 15.54 5.92 -21.38
C LYS A 243 15.68 4.69 -22.29
N THR A 244 16.55 4.78 -23.29
CA THR A 244 16.94 3.66 -24.15
C THR A 244 17.74 2.68 -23.30
N GLN A 245 17.05 1.83 -22.55
CA GLN A 245 17.66 0.64 -21.98
C GLN A 245 17.80 -0.40 -23.09
N GLU A 246 19.03 -0.87 -23.33
CA GLU A 246 19.25 -2.09 -24.10
C GLU A 246 18.47 -3.24 -23.45
N VAL A 247 17.41 -3.68 -24.12
CA VAL A 247 16.62 -4.82 -23.66
C VAL A 247 17.40 -6.08 -24.01
N LYS A 248 18.06 -6.68 -23.02
CA LYS A 248 18.54 -8.06 -23.15
C LYS A 248 17.32 -8.97 -23.31
N THR A 249 17.04 -9.38 -24.54
CA THR A 249 15.96 -10.33 -24.84
C THR A 249 16.42 -11.72 -24.41
N SER A 250 15.95 -12.19 -23.25
CA SER A 250 15.99 -13.62 -22.94
C SER A 250 14.85 -14.29 -23.71
N GLU A 251 15.18 -15.28 -24.55
CA GLU A 251 14.18 -16.04 -25.31
C GLU A 251 13.31 -16.96 -24.45
N MET A 252 13.65 -17.13 -23.16
CA MET A 252 12.92 -17.95 -22.18
C MET A 252 12.56 -19.33 -22.72
N GLU A 253 13.49 -20.01 -23.38
CA GLU A 253 13.24 -21.27 -24.10
C GLU A 253 12.61 -22.38 -23.23
N TRP A 254 12.88 -22.37 -21.91
CA TRP A 254 12.32 -23.30 -20.95
C TRP A 254 10.78 -23.30 -20.94
N THR A 255 10.13 -22.19 -21.31
CA THR A 255 8.66 -22.10 -21.34
C THR A 255 8.05 -22.88 -22.50
N ARG A 256 8.83 -23.28 -23.52
CA ARG A 256 8.33 -24.07 -24.66
C ARG A 256 7.76 -25.42 -24.21
N ARG A 257 8.19 -25.92 -23.04
CA ARG A 257 7.68 -27.15 -22.39
C ARG A 257 6.19 -27.08 -22.03
N PHE A 258 5.59 -25.88 -22.00
CA PHE A 258 4.16 -25.71 -21.70
C PHE A 258 3.26 -25.73 -22.94
N GLY A 259 3.79 -25.98 -24.15
CA GLY A 259 2.99 -26.11 -25.37
C GLY A 259 2.24 -24.84 -25.75
N ASP A 260 0.96 -24.95 -26.11
CA ASP A 260 0.14 -23.86 -26.66
C ASP A 260 -0.04 -22.65 -25.72
N VAL A 261 0.19 -22.81 -24.42
CA VAL A 261 0.12 -21.70 -23.46
C VAL A 261 1.44 -20.93 -23.32
N ALA A 262 2.54 -21.46 -23.87
CA ALA A 262 3.88 -20.88 -23.75
C ALA A 262 3.97 -19.43 -24.26
N PRO A 263 3.36 -19.03 -25.39
CA PRO A 263 3.43 -17.65 -25.86
C PRO A 263 2.83 -16.65 -24.86
N PHE A 264 1.69 -16.99 -24.25
CA PHE A 264 1.05 -16.15 -23.23
C PHE A 264 1.89 -16.08 -21.95
N MET A 265 2.45 -17.21 -21.53
CA MET A 265 3.32 -17.25 -20.35
C MET A 265 4.60 -16.42 -20.56
N GLN A 266 5.19 -16.46 -21.76
CA GLN A 266 6.33 -15.60 -22.10
C GLN A 266 5.94 -14.12 -22.07
N LEU A 267 4.75 -13.76 -22.57
CA LEU A 267 4.25 -12.39 -22.48
C LEU A 267 4.10 -11.94 -21.03
N ASP A 268 3.54 -12.78 -20.16
CA ASP A 268 3.42 -12.49 -18.72
C ASP A 268 4.77 -12.32 -18.04
N LEU A 269 5.72 -13.23 -18.29
CA LEU A 269 7.05 -13.15 -17.72
C LEU A 269 7.82 -11.92 -18.22
N LYS A 270 7.72 -11.61 -19.51
CA LYS A 270 8.26 -10.36 -20.09
C LYS A 270 7.56 -9.14 -19.49
N LEU A 271 6.27 -9.20 -19.23
CA LEU A 271 5.53 -8.12 -18.57
C LEU A 271 6.04 -7.90 -17.15
N ILE A 272 6.24 -8.97 -16.38
CA ILE A 272 6.80 -8.91 -15.02
C ILE A 272 8.22 -8.35 -15.05
N TRP A 273 9.06 -8.82 -15.98
CA TRP A 273 10.44 -8.41 -16.05
C TRP A 273 10.61 -6.98 -16.58
N ARG A 274 9.85 -6.56 -17.59
CA ARG A 274 10.07 -5.27 -18.29
C ARG A 274 9.48 -4.07 -17.54
N ASN A 275 8.37 -4.27 -16.83
CA ASN A 275 7.60 -3.14 -16.30
C ASN A 275 7.84 -2.93 -14.80
N LYS A 276 7.98 -1.65 -14.41
CA LYS A 276 8.27 -1.22 -13.03
C LYS A 276 7.24 -1.77 -12.03
N ARG A 277 5.96 -1.75 -12.39
CA ARG A 277 4.87 -2.19 -11.52
C ARG A 277 4.98 -3.67 -11.13
N PRO A 278 4.84 -4.63 -12.05
CA PRO A 278 4.86 -6.04 -11.71
C PRO A 278 6.24 -6.51 -11.20
N ARG A 279 7.35 -5.90 -11.65
CA ARG A 279 8.68 -6.16 -11.08
C ARG A 279 8.73 -5.78 -9.60
N SER A 280 8.21 -4.62 -9.23
CA SER A 280 8.12 -4.21 -7.82
C SER A 280 7.22 -5.12 -6.98
N SER A 281 6.22 -5.79 -7.57
CA SER A 281 5.41 -6.80 -6.89
C SER A 281 6.21 -8.05 -6.50
N VAL A 282 7.34 -8.34 -7.16
CA VAL A 282 8.22 -9.47 -6.79
C VAL A 282 8.83 -9.25 -5.40
N PHE A 283 9.16 -8.02 -5.02
CA PHE A 283 9.64 -7.70 -3.66
C PHE A 283 8.58 -7.93 -2.59
N ILE A 284 7.29 -7.73 -2.92
CA ILE A 284 6.18 -8.07 -2.02
C ILE A 284 6.16 -9.58 -1.73
N LEU A 285 6.64 -10.41 -2.66
CA LEU A 285 6.77 -11.86 -2.43
C LEU A 285 7.83 -12.17 -1.38
N VAL A 286 8.97 -11.48 -1.41
CA VAL A 286 10.03 -11.67 -0.42
C VAL A 286 9.52 -11.26 0.97
N ILE A 287 8.89 -10.08 1.07
CA ILE A 287 8.30 -9.61 2.33
C ILE A 287 7.20 -10.56 2.79
N GLY A 288 6.32 -10.98 1.89
CA GLY A 288 5.23 -11.91 2.20
C GLY A 288 5.71 -13.30 2.60
N LEU A 289 6.84 -13.75 2.04
CA LEU A 289 7.48 -15.00 2.44
C LEU A 289 8.07 -14.90 3.84
N LEU A 290 8.65 -13.76 4.22
CA LEU A 290 9.15 -13.50 5.57
C LEU A 290 8.04 -13.19 6.58
N TYR A 291 6.80 -12.98 6.13
CA TYR A 291 5.69 -12.56 6.98
C TYR A 291 5.38 -13.57 8.11
N GLY A 292 5.57 -14.86 7.87
CA GLY A 292 5.41 -15.90 8.90
C GLY A 292 6.34 -15.72 10.11
N LEU A 293 7.51 -15.09 9.94
CA LEU A 293 8.46 -14.82 11.02
C LEU A 293 7.94 -13.81 12.05
N PHE A 294 6.93 -13.01 11.71
CA PHE A 294 6.29 -12.14 12.69
C PHE A 294 5.39 -12.94 13.67
N PHE A 295 4.82 -14.05 13.20
CA PHE A 295 3.82 -14.80 13.95
C PHE A 295 4.39 -16.02 14.65
N TYR A 296 5.12 -16.89 13.94
CA TYR A 296 5.57 -18.17 14.48
C TYR A 296 6.48 -18.09 15.72
N PRO A 297 7.38 -17.10 15.85
CA PRO A 297 8.19 -16.94 17.06
C PRO A 297 7.41 -16.38 18.25
N ASN A 298 6.28 -15.70 18.02
CA ASN A 298 5.57 -14.98 19.07
C ASN A 298 4.63 -15.92 19.85
N PRO A 299 4.81 -16.07 21.18
CA PRO A 299 4.04 -17.01 21.99
C PRO A 299 2.52 -16.72 21.97
N ILE A 300 2.11 -15.46 21.76
CA ILE A 300 0.70 -15.07 21.70
C ILE A 300 -0.05 -15.80 20.58
N TYR A 301 0.61 -16.04 19.45
CA TYR A 301 -0.02 -16.68 18.29
C TYR A 301 0.17 -18.20 18.25
N LYS A 302 1.02 -18.74 19.12
CA LYS A 302 1.37 -20.16 19.13
C LYS A 302 0.17 -21.07 19.38
N ASP A 303 -0.73 -20.63 20.26
CA ASP A 303 -1.94 -21.37 20.65
C ASP A 303 -3.14 -21.09 19.74
N MET A 304 -3.03 -20.14 18.81
CA MET A 304 -4.09 -19.78 17.88
C MET A 304 -4.06 -20.69 16.64
N ALA A 305 -4.73 -21.85 16.70
CA ALA A 305 -4.71 -22.83 15.61
C ALA A 305 -5.07 -22.27 14.22
N PHE A 306 -5.99 -21.31 14.13
CA PHE A 306 -6.37 -20.68 12.86
C PHE A 306 -5.22 -19.92 12.18
N MET A 307 -4.17 -19.53 12.92
CA MET A 307 -2.96 -18.88 12.36
C MET A 307 -2.20 -19.81 11.42
N TYR A 308 -2.22 -21.12 11.63
CA TYR A 308 -1.57 -22.08 10.73
C TYR A 308 -2.20 -22.05 9.33
N GLY A 309 -3.53 -22.04 9.26
CA GLY A 309 -4.27 -21.90 8.00
C GLY A 309 -4.05 -20.53 7.36
N PHE A 310 -4.14 -19.45 8.15
CA PHE A 310 -3.93 -18.08 7.66
C PHE A 310 -2.54 -17.87 7.05
N ILE A 311 -1.49 -18.19 7.81
CA ILE A 311 -0.11 -17.97 7.38
C ILE A 311 0.23 -18.90 6.23
N GLY A 312 -0.19 -20.17 6.27
CA GLY A 312 0.05 -21.11 5.18
C GLY A 312 -0.57 -20.64 3.86
N VAL A 313 -1.82 -20.20 3.88
CA VAL A 313 -2.52 -19.68 2.69
C VAL A 313 -1.85 -18.41 2.18
N PHE A 314 -1.48 -17.50 3.08
CA PHE A 314 -0.83 -16.25 2.72
C PHE A 314 0.56 -16.46 2.13
N VAL A 315 1.44 -17.17 2.83
CA VAL A 315 2.85 -17.35 2.45
C VAL A 315 2.96 -18.11 1.13
N THR A 316 2.22 -19.21 0.98
CA THR A 316 2.25 -20.00 -0.27
C THR A 316 1.48 -19.32 -1.40
N GLY A 317 0.50 -18.48 -1.08
CA GLY A 317 -0.38 -17.81 -2.04
C GLY A 317 -0.02 -16.34 -2.34
N ILE A 318 1.06 -15.78 -1.78
CA ILE A 318 1.29 -14.33 -1.82
C ILE A 318 1.38 -13.79 -3.25
N PHE A 319 2.03 -14.51 -4.16
CA PHE A 319 2.09 -14.12 -5.57
C PHE A 319 0.72 -14.16 -6.22
N LEU A 320 0.01 -15.26 -6.00
CA LEU A 320 -1.32 -15.49 -6.51
C LEU A 320 -2.28 -14.38 -6.05
N ILE A 321 -2.30 -14.04 -4.76
CA ILE A 321 -3.15 -12.98 -4.20
C ILE A 321 -2.78 -11.60 -4.78
N ASN A 322 -1.48 -11.28 -4.86
CA ASN A 322 -1.03 -9.94 -5.28
C ASN A 322 -1.09 -9.72 -6.79
N PHE A 323 -0.60 -10.68 -7.58
CA PHE A 323 -0.57 -10.60 -9.03
C PHE A 323 -1.91 -11.01 -9.64
N GLY A 324 -2.50 -12.10 -9.15
CA GLY A 324 -3.71 -12.70 -9.71
C GLY A 324 -4.95 -11.80 -9.64
N GLN A 325 -5.13 -11.03 -8.56
CA GLN A 325 -6.28 -10.11 -8.39
C GLN A 325 -6.42 -9.06 -9.51
N PHE A 326 -5.34 -8.80 -10.25
CA PHE A 326 -5.28 -7.84 -11.35
C PHE A 326 -5.31 -8.50 -12.73
N ILE A 327 -5.56 -9.80 -12.84
CA ILE A 327 -5.78 -10.44 -14.14
C ILE A 327 -7.20 -10.11 -14.62
N PRO A 328 -7.43 -9.67 -15.87
CA PRO A 328 -6.47 -9.41 -16.95
C PRO A 328 -6.07 -7.92 -17.07
N ALA A 329 -6.29 -7.12 -16.04
CA ALA A 329 -5.92 -5.70 -16.03
C ALA A 329 -4.42 -5.44 -16.28
N TRP A 330 -3.53 -6.39 -15.97
CA TRP A 330 -2.12 -6.34 -16.41
C TRP A 330 -1.97 -6.18 -17.93
N ASP A 331 -2.82 -6.86 -18.70
CA ASP A 331 -2.81 -6.84 -20.16
C ASP A 331 -3.60 -5.66 -20.74
N SER A 332 -4.16 -4.78 -19.89
CA SER A 332 -5.13 -3.74 -20.31
C SER A 332 -4.64 -2.83 -21.44
N GLY A 333 -3.33 -2.55 -21.54
CA GLY A 333 -2.76 -1.71 -22.59
C GLY A 333 -2.85 -2.29 -24.01
N TYR A 334 -2.84 -3.62 -24.16
CA TYR A 334 -2.92 -4.31 -25.46
C TYR A 334 -4.08 -5.32 -25.51
N TYR A 335 -4.96 -5.32 -24.51
CA TYR A 335 -6.05 -6.27 -24.38
C TYR A 335 -6.96 -6.29 -25.62
N LYS A 336 -7.24 -5.12 -26.22
CA LYS A 336 -8.03 -5.02 -27.48
C LYS A 336 -7.39 -5.81 -28.62
N LEU A 337 -6.06 -5.70 -28.78
CA LEU A 337 -5.32 -6.41 -29.81
C LEU A 337 -5.33 -7.92 -29.55
N LEU A 338 -5.09 -8.33 -28.30
CA LEU A 338 -5.11 -9.75 -27.91
C LEU A 338 -6.49 -10.37 -28.20
N MET A 339 -7.56 -9.61 -27.92
CA MET A 339 -8.94 -10.03 -28.14
C MET A 339 -9.43 -10.01 -29.59
N SER A 340 -8.66 -9.42 -30.51
CA SER A 340 -8.94 -9.43 -31.95
C SER A 340 -8.15 -10.50 -32.71
N GLN A 341 -7.15 -11.13 -32.07
CA GLN A 341 -6.41 -12.22 -32.68
C GLN A 341 -7.24 -13.51 -32.70
N ASN A 342 -6.92 -14.40 -33.64
CA ASN A 342 -7.49 -15.74 -33.70
C ASN A 342 -6.86 -16.67 -32.64
N ILE A 343 -7.09 -16.37 -31.37
CA ILE A 343 -6.62 -17.14 -30.22
C ILE A 343 -7.79 -17.67 -29.41
N LYS A 344 -7.66 -18.88 -28.85
CA LYS A 344 -8.67 -19.41 -27.93
C LYS A 344 -8.51 -18.71 -26.59
N TYR A 345 -9.61 -18.13 -26.10
CA TYR A 345 -9.64 -17.47 -24.79
C TYR A 345 -9.25 -18.45 -23.65
N GLN A 346 -9.62 -19.72 -23.81
CA GLN A 346 -9.27 -20.78 -22.86
C GLN A 346 -7.75 -20.95 -22.70
N ASP A 347 -6.96 -20.84 -23.78
CA ASP A 347 -5.49 -20.99 -23.72
C ASP A 347 -4.86 -19.79 -23.01
N TYR A 348 -5.40 -18.58 -23.25
CA TYR A 348 -5.03 -17.39 -22.50
C TYR A 348 -5.26 -17.59 -20.99
N LEU A 349 -6.45 -18.05 -20.56
CA LEU A 349 -6.73 -18.26 -19.14
C LEU A 349 -5.94 -19.43 -18.53
N ARG A 350 -5.71 -20.50 -19.30
CA ARG A 350 -4.88 -21.63 -18.89
C ARG A 350 -3.44 -21.18 -18.62
N SER A 351 -2.89 -20.28 -19.42
CA SER A 351 -1.55 -19.71 -19.17
C SER A 351 -1.49 -18.99 -17.81
N LYS A 352 -2.52 -18.21 -17.47
CA LYS A 352 -2.62 -17.50 -16.19
C LYS A 352 -2.73 -18.47 -15.01
N TYR A 353 -3.54 -19.52 -15.17
CA TYR A 353 -3.64 -20.59 -14.17
C TYR A 353 -2.28 -21.24 -13.91
N VAL A 354 -1.57 -21.65 -14.97
CA VAL A 354 -0.27 -22.32 -14.89
C VAL A 354 0.76 -21.42 -14.20
N LEU A 355 0.84 -20.14 -14.60
CA LEU A 355 1.74 -19.17 -13.96
C LEU A 355 1.51 -19.07 -12.45
N MET A 356 0.24 -18.95 -12.04
CA MET A 356 -0.12 -18.86 -10.62
C MET A 356 0.14 -20.17 -9.88
N ALA A 357 -0.24 -21.32 -10.42
CA ALA A 357 -0.01 -22.62 -9.79
C ALA A 357 1.49 -22.89 -9.58
N MET A 358 2.34 -22.59 -10.57
CA MET A 358 3.79 -22.71 -10.43
C MET A 358 4.35 -21.77 -9.35
N SER A 359 3.84 -20.55 -9.26
CA SER A 359 4.28 -19.61 -8.22
C SER A 359 4.00 -20.14 -6.81
N VAL A 360 2.86 -20.82 -6.62
CA VAL A 360 2.47 -21.43 -5.34
C VAL A 360 3.40 -22.57 -4.98
N VAL A 361 3.76 -23.42 -5.96
CA VAL A 361 4.74 -24.51 -5.75
C VAL A 361 6.10 -23.94 -5.36
N ILE A 362 6.59 -22.92 -6.06
CA ILE A 362 7.88 -22.28 -5.75
C ILE A 362 7.85 -21.68 -4.34
N LEU A 363 6.80 -20.92 -4.00
CA LEU A 363 6.65 -20.31 -2.68
C LEU A 363 6.51 -21.34 -1.57
N PHE A 364 5.83 -22.46 -1.81
CA PHE A 364 5.79 -23.56 -0.87
C PHE A 364 7.19 -24.12 -0.60
N VAL A 365 7.98 -24.40 -1.64
CA VAL A 365 9.36 -24.89 -1.50
C VAL A 365 10.23 -23.88 -0.73
N LEU A 366 10.14 -22.60 -1.06
CA LEU A 366 10.86 -21.54 -0.35
C LEU A 366 10.37 -21.34 1.09
N SER A 367 9.17 -21.81 1.43
CA SER A 367 8.63 -21.76 2.79
C SER A 367 9.01 -22.95 3.66
N ILE A 368 9.67 -23.99 3.12
CA ILE A 368 10.11 -25.17 3.89
C ILE A 368 10.97 -24.80 5.12
N PRO A 369 11.86 -23.80 5.10
CA PRO A 369 12.65 -23.43 6.28
C PRO A 369 11.82 -23.11 7.53
N TYR A 370 10.53 -22.76 7.40
CA TYR A 370 9.63 -22.58 8.54
C TYR A 370 9.42 -23.85 9.39
N VAL A 371 9.79 -25.04 8.87
CA VAL A 371 9.86 -26.29 9.66
C VAL A 371 10.64 -26.11 10.96
N TYR A 372 11.63 -25.22 10.99
CA TYR A 372 12.40 -24.89 12.19
C TYR A 372 11.51 -24.55 13.41
N PHE A 373 10.36 -23.91 13.19
CA PHE A 373 9.42 -23.55 14.26
C PHE A 373 8.41 -24.66 14.59
N GLY A 374 8.40 -25.76 13.82
CA GLY A 374 7.59 -26.95 14.08
C GLY A 374 7.07 -27.63 12.82
N TRP A 375 7.01 -28.97 12.84
CA TRP A 375 6.55 -29.76 11.68
C TRP A 375 5.09 -29.49 11.27
N LYS A 376 4.23 -29.09 12.21
CA LYS A 376 2.83 -28.70 11.94
C LYS A 376 2.73 -27.54 10.94
N ILE A 377 3.74 -26.66 10.91
CA ILE A 377 3.78 -25.52 9.98
C ILE A 377 3.98 -26.00 8.55
N LEU A 378 4.86 -26.99 8.33
CA LEU A 378 5.08 -27.57 7.01
C LEU A 378 3.82 -28.24 6.48
N LEU A 379 3.13 -29.01 7.33
CA LEU A 379 1.86 -29.64 6.96
C LEU A 379 0.80 -28.60 6.60
N ALA A 380 0.70 -27.52 7.37
CA ALA A 380 -0.20 -26.40 7.08
C ALA A 380 0.14 -25.69 5.76
N HIS A 381 1.43 -25.41 5.51
CA HIS A 381 1.89 -24.82 4.26
C HIS A 381 1.60 -25.73 3.07
N PHE A 382 1.81 -27.03 3.21
CA PHE A 382 1.54 -27.99 2.16
C PHE A 382 0.04 -28.07 1.81
N ALA A 383 -0.81 -28.20 2.83
CA ALA A 383 -2.26 -28.19 2.66
C ALA A 383 -2.77 -26.88 2.06
N ALA A 384 -2.24 -25.75 2.53
CA ALA A 384 -2.56 -24.44 1.99
C ALA A 384 -2.08 -24.27 0.54
N ALA A 385 -0.93 -24.81 0.16
CA ALA A 385 -0.46 -24.79 -1.23
C ALA A 385 -1.40 -25.57 -2.16
N ILE A 386 -1.86 -26.75 -1.74
CA ILE A 386 -2.85 -27.55 -2.48
C ILE A 386 -4.17 -26.78 -2.61
N TYR A 387 -4.65 -26.18 -1.51
CA TYR A 387 -5.84 -25.34 -1.54
C TYR A 387 -5.67 -24.12 -2.46
N ASN A 388 -4.50 -23.47 -2.44
CA ASN A 388 -4.21 -22.32 -3.28
C ASN A 388 -4.25 -22.66 -4.77
N ILE A 389 -3.65 -23.79 -5.15
CA ILE A 389 -3.67 -24.28 -6.53
C ILE A 389 -5.11 -24.66 -6.95
N GLY A 390 -5.80 -25.44 -6.13
CA GLY A 390 -7.09 -26.03 -6.49
C GLY A 390 -8.30 -25.11 -6.36
N VAL A 391 -8.29 -24.17 -5.42
CA VAL A 391 -9.45 -23.31 -5.13
C VAL A 391 -9.13 -21.85 -5.43
N ASN A 392 -8.13 -21.28 -4.75
CA ASN A 392 -7.89 -19.83 -4.83
C ASN A 392 -7.50 -19.38 -6.25
N THR A 393 -6.77 -20.21 -7.00
CA THR A 393 -6.43 -19.91 -8.40
C THR A 393 -7.69 -19.75 -9.27
N HIS A 394 -8.67 -20.65 -9.14
CA HIS A 394 -9.93 -20.56 -9.88
C HIS A 394 -10.81 -19.40 -9.41
N VAL A 395 -10.90 -19.16 -8.09
CA VAL A 395 -11.64 -18.03 -7.52
C VAL A 395 -11.11 -16.70 -8.07
N ILE A 396 -9.79 -16.55 -8.14
CA ILE A 396 -9.16 -15.36 -8.71
C ILE A 396 -9.46 -15.22 -10.19
N LEU A 397 -9.32 -16.28 -10.97
CA LEU A 397 -9.60 -16.22 -12.41
C LEU A 397 -11.07 -15.85 -12.64
N PHE A 398 -11.99 -16.45 -11.90
CA PHE A 398 -13.41 -16.11 -11.95
C PHE A 398 -13.64 -14.62 -11.62
N ALA A 399 -13.06 -14.12 -10.54
CA ALA A 399 -13.20 -12.72 -10.15
C ALA A 399 -12.57 -11.75 -11.17
N GLY A 400 -11.50 -12.15 -11.84
CA GLY A 400 -10.88 -11.38 -12.92
C GLY A 400 -11.83 -11.07 -14.08
N SER A 401 -12.86 -11.90 -14.30
CA SER A 401 -13.92 -11.62 -15.28
C SER A 401 -14.75 -10.37 -14.93
N PHE A 402 -14.67 -9.86 -13.70
CA PHE A 402 -15.31 -8.63 -13.23
C PHE A 402 -14.36 -7.42 -13.19
N ASN A 403 -13.09 -7.58 -13.55
CA ASN A 403 -12.13 -6.47 -13.56
C ASN A 403 -12.43 -5.46 -14.69
N ARG A 404 -12.53 -4.18 -14.33
CA ARG A 404 -12.90 -3.08 -15.25
C ARG A 404 -11.99 -1.86 -15.14
N LYS A 405 -10.86 -1.95 -14.43
CA LYS A 405 -9.94 -0.82 -14.27
C LYS A 405 -8.62 -1.08 -15.00
N LYS A 406 -8.22 -0.15 -15.84
CA LYS A 406 -6.90 -0.13 -16.48
C LYS A 406 -5.80 0.06 -15.42
N ILE A 407 -4.64 -0.54 -15.67
CA ILE A 407 -3.46 -0.43 -14.82
C ILE A 407 -2.34 0.23 -15.61
N ASP A 408 -1.75 1.28 -15.05
CA ASP A 408 -0.51 1.86 -15.56
C ASP A 408 0.68 1.00 -15.09
N LEU A 409 1.40 0.43 -16.06
CA LEU A 409 2.54 -0.47 -15.84
C LEU A 409 3.84 0.27 -15.46
N ASN A 410 3.90 1.58 -15.73
CA ASN A 410 5.08 2.41 -15.44
C ASN A 410 5.14 2.90 -13.99
N GLN A 411 4.03 2.78 -13.25
CA GLN A 411 3.99 3.13 -11.84
C GLN A 411 4.53 1.99 -10.96
N ARG A 412 4.78 2.23 -9.68
CA ARG A 412 5.12 1.17 -8.73
C ARG A 412 3.87 0.41 -8.28
N ALA A 413 4.03 -0.84 -7.84
CA ALA A 413 2.95 -1.62 -7.25
C ALA A 413 2.76 -1.30 -5.76
N ALA A 414 3.85 -1.10 -5.01
CA ALA A 414 3.78 -0.80 -3.59
C ALA A 414 2.95 0.47 -3.32
N PHE A 415 1.88 0.32 -2.52
CA PHE A 415 0.97 1.39 -2.11
C PHE A 415 0.39 2.19 -3.30
N ASN A 416 0.14 1.49 -4.41
CA ASN A 416 -0.57 2.03 -5.57
C ASN A 416 -1.94 1.37 -5.70
N TYR A 417 -2.97 2.11 -5.30
CA TYR A 417 -4.36 1.66 -5.37
C TYR A 417 -4.99 1.82 -6.77
N GLN A 418 -4.24 2.26 -7.78
CA GLN A 418 -4.73 2.22 -9.16
C GLN A 418 -5.07 0.79 -9.58
N GLY A 419 -6.19 0.59 -10.29
CA GLY A 419 -6.65 -0.75 -10.63
C GLY A 419 -7.41 -1.46 -9.51
N THR A 420 -7.28 -1.04 -8.23
CA THR A 420 -8.10 -1.59 -7.14
C THR A 420 -9.50 -1.00 -7.15
N GLY A 421 -10.50 -1.86 -7.26
CA GLY A 421 -11.92 -1.56 -7.16
C GLY A 421 -12.59 -2.44 -6.11
N ALA A 422 -13.93 -2.42 -6.09
CA ALA A 422 -14.70 -3.24 -5.16
C ALA A 422 -14.42 -4.75 -5.34
N VAL A 423 -14.10 -5.19 -6.56
CA VAL A 423 -13.76 -6.60 -6.86
C VAL A 423 -12.53 -7.05 -6.08
N GLN A 424 -11.44 -6.26 -6.08
CA GLN A 424 -10.20 -6.58 -5.36
C GLN A 424 -10.42 -6.66 -3.84
N TRP A 425 -11.14 -5.68 -3.27
CA TRP A 425 -11.46 -5.67 -1.84
C TRP A 425 -12.34 -6.85 -1.44
N LEU A 426 -13.38 -7.13 -2.22
CA LEU A 426 -14.29 -8.25 -1.97
C LEU A 426 -13.58 -9.59 -2.12
N LEU A 427 -12.63 -9.71 -3.05
CA LEU A 427 -11.85 -10.92 -3.31
C LEU A 427 -10.87 -11.27 -2.18
N GLY A 428 -10.42 -10.30 -1.39
CA GLY A 428 -9.62 -10.60 -0.19
C GLY A 428 -10.34 -11.52 0.79
N ILE A 429 -11.67 -11.41 0.90
CA ILE A 429 -12.51 -12.22 1.80
C ILE A 429 -12.48 -13.71 1.41
N PRO A 430 -12.91 -14.15 0.22
CA PRO A 430 -12.92 -15.56 -0.13
C PRO A 430 -11.52 -16.17 -0.23
N LEU A 431 -10.48 -15.40 -0.56
CA LEU A 431 -9.13 -15.97 -0.66
C LEU A 431 -8.48 -16.24 0.70
N MET A 432 -8.77 -15.39 1.69
CA MET A 432 -8.17 -15.47 3.01
C MET A 432 -9.13 -16.10 4.02
N LEU A 433 -10.32 -15.52 4.19
CA LEU A 433 -11.25 -15.93 5.25
C LEU A 433 -11.88 -17.29 5.01
N LEU A 434 -12.19 -17.66 3.77
CA LEU A 434 -12.79 -18.97 3.47
C LEU A 434 -11.89 -20.14 3.87
N PRO A 435 -10.62 -20.23 3.44
CA PRO A 435 -9.77 -21.34 3.87
C PRO A 435 -9.49 -21.33 5.38
N ILE A 436 -9.35 -20.16 6.01
CA ILE A 436 -9.19 -20.06 7.46
C ILE A 436 -10.45 -20.61 8.15
N GLY A 437 -11.63 -20.26 7.66
CA GLY A 437 -12.90 -20.75 8.18
C GLY A 437 -13.03 -22.27 8.03
N ILE A 438 -12.74 -22.80 6.83
CA ILE A 438 -12.74 -24.26 6.58
C ILE A 438 -11.77 -24.96 7.54
N PHE A 439 -10.53 -24.49 7.64
CA PHE A 439 -9.56 -25.06 8.56
C PHE A 439 -10.07 -25.02 10.02
N SER A 440 -10.55 -23.86 10.45
CA SER A 440 -10.93 -23.62 11.85
C SER A 440 -12.16 -24.43 12.28
N ILE A 441 -13.16 -24.58 11.39
CA ILE A 441 -14.36 -25.38 11.66
C ILE A 441 -13.98 -26.84 11.91
N PHE A 442 -13.19 -27.44 11.02
CA PHE A 442 -12.79 -28.84 11.16
C PHE A 442 -11.78 -29.05 12.30
N HIS A 443 -10.94 -28.05 12.56
CA HIS A 443 -10.05 -28.06 13.73
C HIS A 443 -10.82 -28.08 15.04
N PHE A 444 -11.81 -27.20 15.18
CA PHE A 444 -12.61 -27.08 16.39
C PHE A 444 -13.52 -28.30 16.62
N LEU A 445 -14.09 -28.86 15.56
CA LEU A 445 -15.00 -30.00 15.66
C LEU A 445 -14.29 -31.34 15.87
N ILE A 446 -13.06 -31.51 15.37
CA ILE A 446 -12.36 -32.79 15.37
C ILE A 446 -10.94 -32.65 15.94
N ASN A 447 -9.99 -32.16 15.13
CA ASN A 447 -8.60 -31.93 15.53
C ASN A 447 -7.82 -31.17 14.43
N PHE A 448 -6.56 -30.83 14.71
CA PHE A 448 -5.68 -30.15 13.76
C PHE A 448 -5.55 -30.90 12.42
N GLU A 449 -5.42 -32.22 12.47
CA GLU A 449 -5.27 -33.10 11.31
C GLU A 449 -6.51 -33.05 10.41
N ALA A 450 -7.71 -32.98 10.98
CA ALA A 450 -8.95 -32.81 10.23
C ALA A 450 -9.03 -31.43 9.56
N GLY A 451 -8.54 -30.37 10.22
CA GLY A 451 -8.41 -29.04 9.62
C GLY A 451 -7.45 -29.02 8.43
N ILE A 452 -6.33 -29.74 8.52
CA ILE A 452 -5.38 -29.91 7.42
C ILE A 452 -6.01 -30.72 6.28
N ALA A 453 -6.65 -31.84 6.61
CA ALA A 453 -7.28 -32.72 5.63
C ALA A 453 -8.40 -32.02 4.85
N SER A 454 -9.20 -31.16 5.50
CA SER A 454 -10.27 -30.42 4.83
C SER A 454 -9.72 -29.47 3.76
N LEU A 455 -8.63 -28.75 4.04
CA LEU A 455 -7.96 -27.90 3.05
C LEU A 455 -7.42 -28.70 1.86
N VAL A 456 -6.77 -29.84 2.13
CA VAL A 456 -6.25 -30.75 1.10
C VAL A 456 -7.39 -31.27 0.24
N LEU A 457 -8.47 -31.76 0.84
CA LEU A 457 -9.64 -32.29 0.14
C LEU A 457 -10.28 -31.22 -0.76
N CYS A 458 -10.50 -30.01 -0.25
CA CYS A 458 -11.03 -28.91 -1.06
C CYS A 458 -10.11 -28.57 -2.24
N GLY A 459 -8.80 -28.50 -2.03
CA GLY A 459 -7.85 -28.25 -3.11
C GLY A 459 -7.81 -29.38 -4.14
N ILE A 460 -7.81 -30.65 -3.71
CA ILE A 460 -7.87 -31.80 -4.62
C ILE A 460 -9.17 -31.77 -5.44
N LEU A 461 -10.32 -31.51 -4.82
CA LEU A 461 -11.58 -31.39 -5.54
C LEU A 461 -11.52 -30.30 -6.61
N GLY A 462 -10.95 -29.15 -6.28
CA GLY A 462 -10.75 -28.07 -7.24
C GLY A 462 -9.82 -28.43 -8.42
N ILE A 463 -8.77 -29.22 -8.15
CA ILE A 463 -7.87 -29.77 -9.19
C ILE A 463 -8.62 -30.80 -10.06
N VAL A 464 -9.37 -31.72 -9.46
CA VAL A 464 -10.16 -32.73 -10.18
C VAL A 464 -11.22 -32.08 -11.07
N PHE A 465 -11.90 -31.06 -10.58
CA PHE A 465 -12.90 -30.31 -11.35
C PHE A 465 -12.31 -29.20 -12.23
N HIS A 466 -10.98 -29.13 -12.38
CA HIS A 466 -10.28 -28.06 -13.09
C HIS A 466 -10.87 -27.79 -14.47
N GLN A 467 -11.10 -28.82 -15.29
CA GLN A 467 -11.62 -28.65 -16.64
C GLN A 467 -13.02 -28.02 -16.65
N LYS A 468 -13.93 -28.47 -15.77
CA LYS A 468 -15.29 -27.92 -15.66
C LYS A 468 -15.25 -26.46 -15.20
N LEU A 469 -14.44 -26.17 -14.18
CA LEU A 469 -14.26 -24.82 -13.65
C LEU A 469 -13.68 -23.87 -14.72
N MET A 470 -12.68 -24.31 -15.48
CA MET A 470 -12.07 -23.49 -16.54
C MET A 470 -13.04 -23.19 -17.69
N VAL A 471 -13.89 -24.15 -18.08
CA VAL A 471 -14.94 -23.91 -19.08
C VAL A 471 -15.93 -22.85 -18.57
N PHE A 472 -16.39 -22.97 -17.33
CA PHE A 472 -17.28 -21.99 -16.70
C PHE A 472 -16.64 -20.61 -16.58
N ILE A 473 -15.37 -20.53 -16.18
CA ILE A 473 -14.65 -19.26 -16.09
C ILE A 473 -14.52 -18.65 -17.49
N THR A 474 -14.16 -19.45 -18.50
CA THR A 474 -13.99 -18.99 -19.88
C THR A 474 -15.28 -18.39 -20.43
N SER A 475 -16.44 -19.00 -20.19
CA SER A 475 -17.72 -18.44 -20.62
C SER A 475 -17.99 -17.06 -20.00
N LYS A 476 -17.69 -16.87 -18.71
CA LYS A 476 -17.82 -15.56 -18.05
C LYS A 476 -16.91 -14.49 -18.64
N TYR A 477 -15.70 -14.85 -19.07
CA TYR A 477 -14.82 -13.91 -19.77
C TYR A 477 -15.34 -13.56 -21.16
N LEU A 478 -15.91 -14.52 -21.89
CA LEU A 478 -16.53 -14.26 -23.19
C LEU A 478 -17.74 -13.32 -23.05
N ASP A 479 -18.62 -13.57 -22.07
CA ASP A 479 -19.78 -12.71 -21.78
C ASP A 479 -19.39 -11.27 -21.43
N SER A 480 -18.23 -11.10 -20.78
CA SER A 480 -17.73 -9.80 -20.33
C SER A 480 -16.73 -9.13 -21.28
N LYS A 481 -16.31 -9.82 -22.35
CA LYS A 481 -15.24 -9.40 -23.27
C LYS A 481 -15.37 -7.96 -23.73
N HIS A 482 -16.52 -7.58 -24.30
CA HIS A 482 -16.72 -6.23 -24.83
C HIS A 482 -16.77 -5.15 -23.75
N LYS A 483 -17.36 -5.47 -22.58
CA LYS A 483 -17.37 -4.58 -21.42
C LYS A 483 -15.95 -4.31 -20.91
N MET A 484 -15.08 -5.34 -20.94
CA MET A 484 -13.67 -5.22 -20.55
C MET A 484 -12.87 -4.38 -21.55
N ILE A 485 -13.02 -4.62 -22.85
CA ILE A 485 -12.35 -3.84 -23.90
C ILE A 485 -12.72 -2.36 -23.77
N SER A 486 -14.01 -2.05 -23.62
CA SER A 486 -14.48 -0.68 -23.42
C SER A 486 -13.88 -0.08 -22.14
N ALA A 487 -13.94 -0.81 -21.02
CA ALA A 487 -13.43 -0.30 -19.75
C ALA A 487 -11.91 -0.05 -19.75
N PHE A 488 -11.11 -0.89 -20.41
CA PHE A 488 -9.66 -0.71 -20.50
C PHE A 488 -9.23 0.37 -21.49
N SER A 489 -10.11 0.81 -22.40
CA SER A 489 -9.86 1.95 -23.28
C SER A 489 -10.03 3.31 -22.60
N GLN A 490 -10.60 3.35 -21.39
CA GLN A 490 -10.77 4.58 -20.62
C GLN A 490 -9.52 4.84 -19.76
N ASP A 491 -8.96 6.05 -19.87
CA ASP A 491 -8.00 6.54 -18.89
C ASP A 491 -8.77 7.04 -17.66
N ASN A 492 -8.43 6.51 -16.47
CA ASN A 492 -9.06 6.87 -15.20
C ASN A 492 -8.48 8.16 -14.62
#